data_AF-A0A0L7LR27-F1
#
_entry.id   AF-A0A0L7LR27-F1
#
_cell.length_a   1.000
_cell.length_b   1.000
_cell.length_c   1.000
_cell.angle_alpha   90.00
_cell.angle_beta   90.00
_cell.angle_gamma   90.00
#
_symmetry.space_group_name_H-M   'P 1'
#
loop_
_entity.id
_entity.type
_entity.pdbx_description
1 polymer ?
#
loop_
_entity_poly.entity_id
_entity_poly.type
_entity_poly.pdbx_seq_one_letter_code
_entity_poly.pdbx_strand_id
1 'polypeptide(L)'
;VTLTILQRSVHFITSPHRASATLALQVLTRGLPALARRDDELLPLVHAAWAPLVARFHSSEPVVLRRAFDLLVTLAALSKDFIRSRTVKEVLPEIYKFLHKSAKDSYLKDTGSYYRSSQAYSLQVSALEALPSLASDLGLEDESLAEAMSCTLAVSFFKKMLQYEYGAAWYHLRGLCNNEAVLEPPPLTLLPLERVVGTPTQARDQDYDTNVKLIFDMIS
;
A
#
# COMPACT_ATOMS: atom_id res chain seq x y z
N VAL A 1 -19.54 -24.08 -10.58
CA VAL A 1 -18.17 -24.41 -11.07
C VAL A 1 -17.14 -23.45 -10.50
N THR A 2 -17.26 -22.13 -10.71
CA THR A 2 -16.28 -21.13 -10.23
C THR A 2 -16.01 -21.20 -8.72
N LEU A 3 -17.06 -21.21 -7.89
CA LEU A 3 -16.93 -21.31 -6.44
C LEU A 3 -16.14 -22.55 -5.99
N THR A 4 -16.45 -23.71 -6.59
CA THR A 4 -15.77 -24.98 -6.29
C THR A 4 -14.29 -24.95 -6.64
N ILE A 5 -13.91 -24.30 -7.75
CA ILE A 5 -12.51 -24.12 -8.13
C ILE A 5 -11.80 -23.25 -7.09
N LEU A 6 -12.40 -22.11 -6.73
CA LEU A 6 -11.81 -21.18 -5.77
C LEU A 6 -11.63 -21.79 -4.38
N GLN A 7 -12.65 -22.49 -3.88
CA GLN A 7 -12.58 -23.21 -2.61
C GLN A 7 -11.42 -24.21 -2.58
N ARG A 8 -11.22 -24.96 -3.67
CA ARG A 8 -10.09 -25.90 -3.78
C ARG A 8 -8.75 -25.16 -3.84
N SER A 9 -8.69 -24.05 -4.56
CA SER A 9 -7.46 -23.24 -4.68
C SER A 9 -6.96 -22.71 -3.33
N VAL A 10 -7.85 -22.42 -2.37
CA VAL A 10 -7.44 -21.98 -1.02
C VAL A 10 -6.47 -22.97 -0.36
N HIS A 11 -6.71 -24.28 -0.50
CA HIS A 11 -5.84 -25.30 0.08
C HIS A 11 -4.43 -25.33 -0.52
N PHE A 12 -4.24 -24.77 -1.71
CA PHE A 12 -2.94 -24.73 -2.39
C PHE A 12 -2.15 -23.45 -2.10
N ILE A 13 -2.74 -22.42 -1.45
CA ILE A 13 -2.01 -21.20 -1.06
C ILE A 13 -0.77 -21.57 -0.24
N THR A 14 -0.93 -22.49 0.71
CA THR A 14 0.16 -22.91 1.60
C THR A 14 1.01 -24.05 1.06
N SER A 15 0.82 -24.46 -0.20
CA SER A 15 1.57 -25.57 -0.80
C SER A 15 3.10 -25.36 -0.66
N PRO A 16 3.87 -26.42 -0.36
CA PRO A 16 5.32 -26.36 -0.38
C PRO A 16 5.87 -26.25 -1.81
N HIS A 17 5.08 -26.62 -2.83
CA HIS A 17 5.47 -26.51 -4.22
C HIS A 17 5.17 -25.10 -4.74
N ARG A 18 6.24 -24.35 -5.05
CA ARG A 18 6.18 -22.97 -5.58
C ARG A 18 5.15 -22.79 -6.68
N ALA A 19 5.15 -23.67 -7.69
CA ALA A 19 4.26 -23.57 -8.85
C ALA A 19 2.78 -23.69 -8.43
N SER A 20 2.46 -24.63 -7.55
CA SER A 20 1.11 -24.82 -7.03
C SER A 20 0.64 -23.63 -6.19
N ALA A 21 1.48 -23.12 -5.28
CA ALA A 21 1.16 -21.94 -4.48
C ALA A 21 0.96 -20.69 -5.34
N THR A 22 1.85 -20.47 -6.31
CA THR A 22 1.76 -19.34 -7.25
C THR A 22 0.48 -19.41 -8.07
N LEU A 23 0.16 -20.58 -8.64
CA LEU A 23 -1.04 -20.77 -9.45
C LEU A 23 -2.31 -20.58 -8.61
N ALA A 24 -2.33 -21.09 -7.38
CA ALA A 24 -3.46 -20.94 -6.46
C ALA A 24 -3.76 -19.47 -6.15
N LEU A 25 -2.72 -18.71 -5.79
CA LEU A 25 -2.83 -17.27 -5.55
C LEU A 25 -3.38 -16.55 -6.80
N GLN A 26 -2.84 -16.85 -7.99
CA GLN A 26 -3.31 -16.24 -9.25
C GLN A 26 -4.75 -16.59 -9.60
N VAL A 27 -5.16 -17.85 -9.39
CA VAL A 27 -6.55 -18.29 -9.62
C VAL A 27 -7.50 -17.55 -8.70
N LEU A 28 -7.14 -17.41 -7.41
CA LEU A 28 -7.93 -16.66 -6.44
C LEU A 28 -8.03 -15.18 -6.81
N THR A 29 -6.90 -14.51 -7.07
CA THR A 29 -6.84 -13.11 -7.50
C THR A 29 -7.75 -12.84 -8.69
N ARG A 30 -7.79 -13.74 -9.68
CA ARG A 30 -8.59 -13.54 -10.90
C ARG A 30 -10.05 -13.96 -10.76
N GLY A 31 -10.34 -14.96 -9.93
CA GLY A 31 -11.68 -15.54 -9.86
C GLY A 31 -12.55 -14.95 -8.76
N LEU A 32 -11.97 -14.43 -7.66
CA LEU A 32 -12.74 -13.77 -6.60
C LEU A 32 -13.61 -12.61 -7.08
N PRO A 33 -13.17 -11.74 -8.03
CA PRO A 33 -14.03 -10.69 -8.58
C PRO A 33 -15.33 -11.19 -9.22
N ALA A 34 -15.39 -12.45 -9.69
CA ALA A 34 -16.62 -13.04 -10.20
C ALA A 34 -17.69 -13.28 -9.11
N LEU A 35 -17.31 -13.20 -7.84
CA LEU A 35 -18.19 -13.31 -6.69
C LEU A 35 -18.58 -11.95 -6.08
N ALA A 36 -18.15 -10.82 -6.66
CA ALA A 36 -18.28 -9.48 -6.05
C ALA A 36 -19.71 -9.00 -5.75
N ARG A 37 -20.74 -9.70 -6.25
CA ARG A 37 -22.17 -9.40 -5.98
C ARG A 37 -22.85 -10.46 -5.10
N ARG A 38 -22.08 -11.39 -4.54
CA ARG A 38 -22.55 -12.58 -3.81
C ARG A 38 -21.73 -12.71 -2.52
N ASP A 39 -21.99 -11.81 -1.58
CA ASP A 39 -21.24 -11.73 -0.33
C ASP A 39 -21.35 -13.00 0.52
N ASP A 40 -22.48 -13.70 0.41
CA ASP A 40 -22.74 -15.01 1.01
C ASP A 40 -21.79 -16.11 0.51
N GLU A 41 -21.26 -15.99 -0.71
CA GLU A 41 -20.20 -16.86 -1.23
C GLU A 41 -18.79 -16.27 -1.05
N LEU A 42 -18.66 -14.96 -1.26
CA LEU A 42 -17.37 -14.26 -1.26
C LEU A 42 -16.75 -14.20 0.13
N LEU A 43 -17.48 -13.71 1.14
CA LEU A 43 -16.91 -13.45 2.47
C LEU A 43 -16.44 -14.73 3.18
N PRO A 44 -17.16 -15.88 3.11
CA PRO A 44 -16.64 -17.15 3.64
C PRO A 44 -15.34 -17.58 2.95
N LEU A 45 -15.22 -17.34 1.64
CA LEU A 45 -14.01 -17.68 0.90
C LEU A 45 -12.84 -16.74 1.24
N VAL A 46 -13.10 -15.44 1.39
CA VAL A 46 -12.13 -14.45 1.91
C VAL A 46 -11.64 -14.89 3.29
N HIS A 47 -12.55 -15.27 4.18
CA HIS A 47 -12.23 -15.76 5.51
C HIS A 47 -11.35 -17.02 5.46
N ALA A 48 -11.72 -18.01 4.64
CA ALA A 48 -10.97 -19.25 4.46
C ALA A 48 -9.57 -19.02 3.88
N ALA A 49 -9.43 -18.06 2.96
CA ALA A 49 -8.15 -17.72 2.34
C ALA A 49 -7.20 -16.95 3.28
N TRP A 50 -7.72 -16.30 4.34
CA TRP A 50 -6.95 -15.37 5.16
C TRP A 50 -5.75 -16.01 5.85
N ALA A 51 -5.97 -17.01 6.71
CA ALA A 51 -4.87 -17.59 7.48
C ALA A 51 -3.78 -18.21 6.57
N PRO A 52 -4.13 -18.94 5.50
CA PRO A 52 -3.16 -19.36 4.48
C PRO A 52 -2.39 -18.20 3.84
N LEU A 53 -3.06 -17.08 3.53
CA LEU A 53 -2.45 -15.90 2.95
C LEU A 53 -1.47 -15.23 3.93
N VAL A 54 -1.86 -15.01 5.19
CA VAL A 54 -0.99 -14.43 6.22
C VAL A 54 0.27 -15.26 6.41
N ALA A 55 0.15 -16.59 6.41
CA ALA A 55 1.31 -17.48 6.49
C ALA A 55 2.32 -17.22 5.35
N ARG A 56 1.86 -16.81 4.16
CA ARG A 56 2.76 -16.48 3.05
C ARG A 56 3.57 -15.20 3.32
N PHE A 57 3.06 -14.22 4.05
CA PHE A 57 3.80 -12.99 4.40
C PHE A 57 4.97 -13.26 5.36
N HIS A 58 4.90 -14.33 6.15
CA HIS A 58 5.91 -14.65 7.16
C HIS A 58 7.03 -15.57 6.65
N SER A 59 6.77 -16.41 5.64
CA SER A 59 7.69 -17.51 5.31
C SER A 59 7.90 -17.76 3.81
N SER A 60 7.48 -16.85 2.93
CA SER A 60 7.58 -17.07 1.48
C SER A 60 8.84 -16.52 0.85
N GLU A 61 9.28 -17.23 -0.19
CA GLU A 61 10.22 -16.68 -1.17
C GLU A 61 9.57 -15.56 -2.01
N PRO A 62 10.36 -14.65 -2.61
CA PRO A 62 9.86 -13.42 -3.24
C PRO A 62 8.77 -13.62 -4.30
N VAL A 63 8.87 -14.68 -5.10
CA VAL A 63 7.91 -14.97 -6.19
C VAL A 63 6.51 -15.25 -5.66
N VAL A 64 6.42 -16.04 -4.59
CA VAL A 64 5.14 -16.39 -3.95
C VAL A 64 4.61 -15.18 -3.17
N LEU A 65 5.48 -14.46 -2.47
CA LEU A 65 5.10 -13.27 -1.70
C LEU A 65 4.51 -12.19 -2.61
N ARG A 66 5.07 -11.99 -3.81
CA ARG A 66 4.48 -11.08 -4.81
C ARG A 66 3.04 -11.45 -5.18
N ARG A 67 2.76 -12.74 -5.36
CA ARG A 67 1.38 -13.19 -5.62
C ARG A 67 0.47 -13.09 -4.41
N ALA A 68 1.04 -13.16 -3.20
CA ALA A 68 0.31 -12.88 -1.97
C ALA A 68 -0.11 -11.41 -1.88
N PHE A 69 0.76 -10.46 -2.29
CA PHE A 69 0.38 -9.05 -2.44
C PHE A 69 -0.78 -8.85 -3.42
N ASP A 70 -0.71 -9.45 -4.62
CA ASP A 70 -1.79 -9.38 -5.62
C ASP A 70 -3.14 -9.85 -5.03
N LEU A 71 -3.11 -10.97 -4.28
CA LEU A 71 -4.30 -11.50 -3.62
C LEU A 71 -4.77 -10.57 -2.50
N LEU A 72 -3.88 -10.06 -1.65
CA LEU A 72 -4.24 -9.15 -0.55
C LEU A 72 -4.96 -7.90 -1.08
N VAL A 73 -4.44 -7.27 -2.13
CA VAL A 73 -5.09 -6.10 -2.77
C VAL A 73 -6.48 -6.47 -3.29
N THR A 74 -6.61 -7.64 -3.90
CA THR A 74 -7.91 -8.14 -4.39
C THR A 74 -8.90 -8.35 -3.24
N LEU A 75 -8.46 -8.95 -2.13
CA LEU A 75 -9.30 -9.14 -0.96
C LEU A 75 -9.70 -7.80 -0.33
N ALA A 76 -8.78 -6.84 -0.25
CA ALA A 76 -9.05 -5.50 0.27
C ALA A 76 -10.15 -4.80 -0.56
N ALA A 77 -9.99 -4.76 -1.89
CA ALA A 77 -10.96 -4.14 -2.79
C ALA A 77 -12.36 -4.79 -2.69
N LEU A 78 -12.42 -6.11 -2.52
CA LEU A 78 -13.69 -6.86 -2.51
C LEU A 78 -14.38 -6.91 -1.15
N SER A 79 -13.63 -6.85 -0.05
CA SER A 79 -14.16 -7.13 1.29
C SER A 79 -13.94 -6.01 2.31
N LYS A 80 -13.11 -5.01 1.99
CA LYS A 80 -12.95 -3.75 2.73
C LYS A 80 -12.79 -3.97 4.25
N ASP A 81 -13.73 -3.46 5.04
CA ASP A 81 -13.75 -3.53 6.50
C ASP A 81 -13.68 -4.97 7.04
N PHE A 82 -14.17 -5.96 6.29
CA PHE A 82 -14.15 -7.36 6.71
C PHE A 82 -12.74 -7.88 7.02
N ILE A 83 -11.72 -7.37 6.33
CA ILE A 83 -10.32 -7.72 6.59
C ILE A 83 -9.48 -6.57 7.14
N ARG A 84 -10.04 -5.36 7.32
CA ARG A 84 -9.30 -4.16 7.76
C ARG A 84 -8.52 -4.43 9.05
N SER A 85 -9.21 -4.81 10.12
CA SER A 85 -8.56 -4.98 11.43
C SER A 85 -7.50 -6.08 11.45
N ARG A 86 -7.69 -7.13 10.64
CA ARG A 86 -6.75 -8.26 10.54
C ARG A 86 -5.54 -7.88 9.71
N THR A 87 -5.74 -7.15 8.61
CA THR A 87 -4.66 -6.64 7.76
C THR A 87 -3.76 -5.69 8.53
N VAL A 88 -4.35 -4.75 9.28
CA VAL A 88 -3.61 -3.80 10.12
C VAL A 88 -2.78 -4.49 11.19
N LYS A 89 -3.29 -5.58 11.79
CA LYS A 89 -2.61 -6.26 12.90
C LYS A 89 -1.59 -7.31 12.44
N GLU A 90 -1.92 -8.08 11.39
CA GLU A 90 -1.21 -9.31 11.05
C GLU A 90 -0.29 -9.17 9.82
N VAL A 91 -0.51 -8.17 8.97
CA VAL A 91 0.14 -8.11 7.64
C VAL A 91 0.85 -6.78 7.37
N LEU A 92 0.19 -5.64 7.60
CA LEU A 92 0.81 -4.33 7.36
C LEU A 92 2.15 -4.11 8.08
N PRO A 93 2.32 -4.52 9.36
CA PRO A 93 3.62 -4.38 10.03
C PRO A 93 4.77 -5.08 9.29
N GLU A 94 4.53 -6.27 8.75
CA GLU A 94 5.54 -7.00 7.97
C GLU A 94 5.81 -6.35 6.61
N ILE A 95 4.78 -5.76 5.97
CA ILE A 95 4.95 -4.99 4.73
C ILE A 95 5.80 -3.75 4.98
N TYR A 96 5.51 -2.96 6.01
CA TYR A 96 6.26 -1.75 6.34
C TYR A 96 7.71 -2.06 6.72
N LYS A 97 7.91 -3.07 7.57
CA LYS A 97 9.25 -3.56 7.93
C LYS A 97 10.04 -4.02 6.70
N PHE A 98 9.39 -4.72 5.76
CA PHE A 98 10.02 -5.10 4.50
C PHE A 98 10.40 -3.88 3.67
N LEU A 99 9.49 -2.90 3.50
CA LEU A 99 9.75 -1.70 2.70
C LEU A 99 10.85 -0.83 3.28
N HIS A 100 10.88 -0.62 4.60
CA HIS A 100 11.97 0.10 5.28
C HIS A 100 13.32 -0.58 5.11
N LYS A 101 13.35 -1.91 5.17
CA LYS A 101 14.57 -2.69 4.91
C LYS A 101 14.98 -2.57 3.44
N SER A 102 14.04 -2.78 2.52
CA SER A 102 14.30 -2.72 1.08
C SER A 102 14.72 -1.34 0.63
N ALA A 103 14.22 -0.26 1.22
CA ALA A 103 14.67 1.10 0.94
C ALA A 103 16.18 1.23 1.19
N LYS A 104 16.67 0.78 2.35
CA LYS A 104 18.10 0.75 2.68
C LYS A 104 18.89 -0.15 1.74
N ASP A 105 18.38 -1.35 1.47
CA ASP A 105 19.04 -2.31 0.60
C ASP A 105 19.11 -1.81 -0.85
N SER A 106 18.17 -0.97 -1.30
CA SER A 106 18.09 -0.42 -2.65
C SER A 106 18.82 0.92 -2.83
N TYR A 107 19.30 1.53 -1.75
CA TYR A 107 19.90 2.85 -1.78
C TYR A 107 21.11 2.90 -2.73
N LEU A 108 21.12 3.91 -3.61
CA LEU A 108 22.14 4.12 -4.65
C LEU A 108 22.34 2.95 -5.63
N LYS A 109 21.41 1.99 -5.70
CA LYS A 109 21.39 0.92 -6.72
C LYS A 109 20.56 1.39 -7.91
N ASP A 110 21.15 2.26 -8.71
CA ASP A 110 20.50 3.05 -9.76
C ASP A 110 20.23 2.30 -11.08
N THR A 111 19.80 3.07 -12.09
CA THR A 111 19.49 2.68 -13.47
C THR A 111 20.67 1.99 -14.16
N GLY A 112 20.48 0.72 -14.52
CA GLY A 112 21.51 -0.11 -15.17
C GLY A 112 22.18 -1.12 -14.24
N SER A 113 21.95 -1.02 -12.92
CA SER A 113 22.47 -2.00 -11.97
C SER A 113 21.74 -3.36 -12.09
N TYR A 114 22.48 -4.45 -11.86
CA TYR A 114 21.91 -5.81 -11.72
C TYR A 114 20.79 -5.91 -10.66
N TYR A 115 20.68 -4.91 -9.78
CA TYR A 115 19.62 -4.87 -8.78
C TYR A 115 18.23 -4.76 -9.41
N ARG A 116 18.05 -4.00 -10.50
CA ARG A 116 16.75 -3.80 -11.16
C ARG A 116 16.19 -5.07 -11.82
N SER A 117 17.05 -6.04 -12.14
CA SER A 117 16.63 -7.36 -12.62
C SER A 117 16.47 -8.39 -11.49
N SER A 118 16.68 -8.00 -10.23
CA SER A 118 16.58 -8.90 -9.08
C SER A 118 15.12 -9.15 -8.65
N GLN A 119 14.91 -10.29 -7.99
CA GLN A 119 13.62 -10.60 -7.36
C GLN A 119 13.30 -9.67 -6.19
N ALA A 120 14.32 -9.19 -5.48
CA ALA A 120 14.16 -8.25 -4.37
C ALA A 120 13.58 -6.91 -4.85
N TYR A 121 14.14 -6.36 -5.94
CA TYR A 121 13.60 -5.15 -6.58
C TYR A 121 12.16 -5.35 -7.05
N SER A 122 11.88 -6.48 -7.74
CA SER A 122 10.53 -6.77 -8.23
C SER A 122 9.50 -6.88 -7.10
N LEU A 123 9.90 -7.43 -5.95
CA LEU A 123 9.06 -7.54 -4.77
C LEU A 123 8.84 -6.17 -4.10
N GLN A 124 9.90 -5.36 -3.98
CA GLN A 124 9.83 -4.00 -3.44
C GLN A 124 8.85 -3.13 -4.26
N VAL A 125 8.96 -3.17 -5.58
CA VAL A 125 8.03 -2.44 -6.48
C VAL A 125 6.60 -2.92 -6.26
N SER A 126 6.37 -4.23 -6.21
CA SER A 126 5.01 -4.77 -5.99
C SER A 126 4.40 -4.35 -4.65
N ALA A 127 5.20 -4.29 -3.58
CA ALA A 127 4.74 -3.81 -2.28
C ALA A 127 4.41 -2.30 -2.32
N LEU A 128 5.27 -1.49 -2.96
CA LEU A 128 5.04 -0.05 -3.12
C LEU A 128 3.80 0.26 -3.96
N GLU A 129 3.56 -0.51 -5.03
CA GLU A 129 2.37 -0.37 -5.90
C GLU A 129 1.08 -0.80 -5.21
N ALA A 130 1.15 -1.72 -4.23
CA ALA A 130 -0.01 -2.18 -3.48
C ALA A 130 -0.48 -1.15 -2.43
N LEU A 131 0.44 -0.41 -1.81
CA LEU A 131 0.14 0.49 -0.68
C LEU A 131 -0.99 1.49 -0.94
N PRO A 132 -1.06 2.23 -2.07
CA PRO A 132 -2.15 3.19 -2.28
C PRO A 132 -3.55 2.55 -2.27
N SER A 133 -3.68 1.35 -2.85
CA SER A 133 -4.95 0.63 -2.91
C SER A 133 -5.27 0.03 -1.55
N LEU A 134 -4.29 -0.57 -0.85
CA LEU A 134 -4.49 -1.04 0.51
C LEU A 134 -4.91 0.11 1.46
N ALA A 135 -4.30 1.28 1.32
CA ALA A 135 -4.63 2.45 2.13
C ALA A 135 -6.10 2.89 1.93
N SER A 136 -6.55 2.98 0.68
CA SER A 136 -7.90 3.43 0.36
C SER A 136 -8.98 2.36 0.55
N ASP A 137 -8.73 1.11 0.12
CA ASP A 137 -9.72 0.03 0.19
C ASP A 137 -9.95 -0.48 1.62
N LEU A 138 -8.93 -0.39 2.48
CA LEU A 138 -9.03 -0.75 3.90
C LEU A 138 -9.35 0.44 4.80
N GLY A 139 -9.53 1.64 4.25
CA GLY A 139 -9.78 2.83 5.06
C GLY A 139 -8.68 3.08 6.10
N LEU A 140 -7.40 3.06 5.72
CA LEU A 140 -6.32 3.29 6.69
C LEU A 140 -6.37 4.71 7.24
N GLU A 141 -6.15 4.83 8.54
CA GLU A 141 -6.22 6.07 9.32
C GLU A 141 -5.04 6.13 10.30
N ASP A 142 -4.82 7.32 10.87
CA ASP A 142 -3.84 7.58 11.94
C ASP A 142 -2.45 6.97 11.67
N GLU A 143 -1.93 6.21 12.62
CA GLU A 143 -0.60 5.60 12.59
C GLU A 143 -0.43 4.67 11.39
N SER A 144 -1.47 3.89 11.02
CA SER A 144 -1.38 2.96 9.88
C SER A 144 -1.24 3.69 8.55
N LEU A 145 -1.94 4.81 8.37
CA LEU A 145 -1.80 5.64 7.18
C LEU A 145 -0.47 6.39 7.19
N ALA A 146 -0.08 6.95 8.33
CA ALA A 146 1.19 7.64 8.49
C ALA A 146 2.40 6.74 8.17
N GLU A 147 2.37 5.49 8.64
CA GLU A 147 3.42 4.51 8.37
C GLU A 147 3.48 4.13 6.88
N ALA A 148 2.33 3.98 6.22
CA ALA A 148 2.28 3.76 4.77
C ALA A 148 2.91 4.93 3.98
N MET A 149 2.64 6.17 4.38
CA MET A 149 3.25 7.35 3.77
C MET A 149 4.76 7.41 4.02
N SER A 150 5.24 7.00 5.20
CA SER A 150 6.67 6.97 5.51
C SER A 150 7.49 5.98 4.68
N CYS A 151 6.84 4.94 4.14
CA CYS A 151 7.50 3.89 3.37
C CYS A 151 7.88 4.31 1.94
N THR A 152 7.39 5.46 1.45
CA THR A 152 7.54 5.84 0.05
C THR A 152 7.57 7.34 -0.16
N LEU A 153 8.30 7.78 -1.19
CA LEU A 153 8.31 9.15 -1.69
C LEU A 153 7.73 9.26 -3.10
N ALA A 154 7.03 8.21 -3.55
CA ALA A 154 6.49 8.16 -4.91
C ALA A 154 5.39 9.20 -5.13
N VAL A 155 5.55 10.01 -6.18
CA VAL A 155 4.57 11.02 -6.61
C VAL A 155 3.17 10.40 -6.81
N SER A 156 3.10 9.24 -7.47
CA SER A 156 1.84 8.55 -7.73
C SER A 156 1.11 8.11 -6.47
N PHE A 157 1.85 7.70 -5.43
CA PHE A 157 1.27 7.34 -4.14
C PHE A 157 0.64 8.58 -3.47
N PHE A 158 1.39 9.69 -3.37
CA PHE A 158 0.88 10.91 -2.73
C PHE A 158 -0.27 11.56 -3.49
N LYS A 159 -0.28 11.51 -4.83
CA LYS A 159 -1.45 11.94 -5.61
C LYS A 159 -2.72 11.17 -5.23
N LYS A 160 -2.62 9.85 -5.03
CA LYS A 160 -3.76 9.04 -4.60
C LYS A 160 -4.13 9.31 -3.14
N MET A 161 -3.16 9.54 -2.25
CA MET A 161 -3.44 9.89 -0.85
C MET A 161 -4.08 11.27 -0.70
N LEU A 162 -3.74 12.26 -1.52
CA LEU A 162 -4.42 13.56 -1.53
C LEU A 162 -5.89 13.47 -1.95
N GLN A 163 -6.24 12.49 -2.79
CA GLN A 163 -7.64 12.21 -3.16
C GLN A 163 -8.40 11.43 -2.08
N TYR A 164 -7.69 10.60 -1.32
CA TYR A 164 -8.27 9.77 -0.26
C TYR A 164 -8.41 10.55 1.05
N GLU A 165 -7.31 11.07 1.60
CA GLU A 165 -7.24 11.81 2.87
C GLU A 165 -6.31 13.01 2.71
N TYR A 166 -6.86 14.10 2.14
CA TYR A 166 -6.11 15.31 1.83
C TYR A 166 -5.34 15.85 3.04
N GLY A 167 -6.02 15.95 4.19
CA GLY A 167 -5.44 16.51 5.42
C GLY A 167 -4.22 15.73 5.90
N ALA A 168 -4.33 14.39 5.96
CA ALA A 168 -3.23 13.52 6.40
C ALA A 168 -2.05 13.57 5.43
N ALA A 169 -2.31 13.48 4.13
CA ALA A 169 -1.27 13.53 3.10
C ALA A 169 -0.55 14.89 3.07
N TRP A 170 -1.32 15.99 3.12
CA TRP A 170 -0.79 17.35 3.17
C TRP A 170 0.07 17.55 4.43
N TYR A 171 -0.40 17.10 5.60
CA TYR A 171 0.32 17.20 6.86
C TYR A 171 1.64 16.44 6.83
N HIS A 172 1.65 15.23 6.26
CA HIS A 172 2.85 14.42 6.10
C HIS A 172 3.86 15.08 5.15
N LEU A 173 3.41 15.54 3.98
CA LEU A 173 4.25 16.24 2.99
C LEU A 173 4.82 17.55 3.55
N ARG A 174 4.06 18.27 4.38
CA ARG A 174 4.56 19.46 5.09
C ARG A 174 5.77 19.11 5.95
N GLY A 175 5.69 18.02 6.71
CA GLY A 175 6.79 17.52 7.53
C GLY A 175 8.04 17.19 6.70
N LEU A 176 7.87 16.59 5.51
CA LEU A 176 8.97 16.29 4.59
C LEU A 176 9.63 17.55 4.01
N CYS A 177 8.83 18.58 3.70
CA CYS A 177 9.35 19.82 3.11
C CYS A 177 10.09 20.72 4.12
N ASN A 178 9.77 20.58 5.41
CA ASN A 178 10.43 21.20 6.57
C ASN A 178 10.94 22.64 6.35
N ASN A 179 10.05 23.52 5.88
CA ASN A 179 10.32 24.95 5.71
C ASN A 179 9.68 25.76 6.84
N GLU A 180 10.13 27.01 6.97
CA GLU A 180 9.67 27.96 7.99
C GLU A 180 8.53 28.87 7.50
N ALA A 181 7.96 28.61 6.33
CA ALA A 181 6.88 29.45 5.81
C ALA A 181 5.67 29.36 6.75
N VAL A 182 5.18 30.50 7.21
CA VAL A 182 4.03 30.55 8.10
C VAL A 182 2.77 30.76 7.27
N LEU A 183 1.82 29.83 7.36
CA LEU A 183 0.50 29.96 6.76
C LEU A 183 -0.40 30.69 7.75
N GLU A 184 -0.82 31.88 7.36
CA GLU A 184 -1.81 32.64 8.11
C GLU A 184 -3.19 31.99 7.96
N PRO A 185 -3.94 31.82 9.06
CA PRO A 185 -5.30 31.34 8.96
C PRO A 185 -6.19 32.38 8.27
N PRO A 186 -7.22 31.95 7.52
CA PRO A 186 -8.23 32.87 7.02
C PRO A 186 -8.91 33.59 8.20
N PRO A 187 -9.26 34.88 8.07
CA PRO A 187 -9.87 35.64 9.14
C PRO A 187 -11.29 35.11 9.41
N LEU A 188 -11.45 34.33 10.48
CA LEU A 188 -12.73 33.82 10.95
C LEU A 188 -13.12 34.55 12.24
N THR A 189 -14.30 35.17 12.25
CA THR A 189 -14.78 35.97 13.38
C THR A 189 -15.24 35.13 14.57
N LEU A 190 -15.56 33.86 14.34
CA LEU A 190 -16.19 32.97 15.33
C LEU A 190 -15.24 31.91 15.91
N LEU A 191 -14.06 31.72 15.32
CA LEU A 191 -13.10 30.67 15.69
C LEU A 191 -11.68 31.17 15.41
N PRO A 192 -10.88 31.50 16.43
CA PRO A 192 -9.48 31.82 16.25
C PRO A 192 -8.73 30.55 15.87
N LEU A 193 -8.26 30.47 14.63
CA LEU A 193 -7.43 29.38 14.14
C LEU A 193 -5.95 29.68 14.45
N GLU A 194 -5.17 28.64 14.70
CA GLU A 194 -3.74 28.77 14.92
C GLU A 194 -2.97 28.87 13.59
N ARG A 195 -1.83 29.59 13.65
CA ARG A 195 -0.88 29.66 12.53
C ARG A 195 -0.22 28.31 12.35
N VAL A 196 -0.03 27.91 11.10
CA VAL A 196 0.65 26.66 10.77
C VAL A 196 2.02 26.97 10.18
N VAL A 197 3.07 26.37 10.74
CA VAL A 197 4.43 26.49 10.20
C VAL A 197 4.70 25.33 9.24
N GLY A 198 5.25 25.68 8.08
CA GLY A 198 5.57 24.77 7.00
C GLY A 198 4.45 24.68 5.97
N THR A 199 4.84 24.60 4.70
CA THR A 199 3.94 24.27 3.59
C THR A 199 4.55 23.22 2.68
N PRO A 200 3.80 22.23 2.17
CA PRO A 200 4.35 21.35 1.17
C PRO A 200 4.67 22.10 -0.13
N THR A 201 4.15 23.30 -0.39
CA THR A 201 4.37 24.03 -1.65
C THR A 201 5.73 24.73 -1.79
N GLN A 202 6.55 24.73 -0.74
CA GLN A 202 7.85 25.39 -0.69
C GLN A 202 8.87 24.47 -0.03
N ALA A 203 9.38 23.48 -0.76
CA ALA A 203 10.42 22.60 -0.23
C ALA A 203 11.76 23.35 -0.15
N ARG A 204 12.49 23.17 0.97
CA ARG A 204 13.88 23.67 1.08
C ARG A 204 14.88 22.76 0.37
N ASP A 205 14.55 21.47 0.28
CA ASP A 205 15.36 20.46 -0.37
C ASP A 205 15.05 20.39 -1.87
N GLN A 206 16.07 20.59 -2.70
CA GLN A 206 15.95 20.54 -4.16
C GLN A 206 15.60 19.13 -4.68
N ASP A 207 16.00 18.08 -3.95
CA ASP A 207 15.71 16.69 -4.33
C ASP A 207 14.21 16.37 -4.20
N TYR A 208 13.51 17.06 -3.29
CA TYR A 208 12.07 16.87 -3.07
C TYR A 208 11.20 17.91 -3.77
N ASP A 209 11.71 19.12 -4.04
CA ASP A 209 10.97 20.22 -4.67
C ASP A 209 10.31 19.79 -5.99
N THR A 210 11.02 19.04 -6.84
CA THR A 210 10.48 18.53 -8.11
C THR A 210 9.30 17.58 -7.87
N ASN A 211 9.46 16.62 -6.96
CA ASN A 211 8.41 15.63 -6.66
C ASN A 211 7.18 16.30 -6.06
N VAL A 212 7.38 17.24 -5.15
CA VAL A 212 6.34 18.05 -4.52
C VAL A 212 5.54 18.82 -5.57
N LYS A 213 6.23 19.52 -6.48
CA LYS A 213 5.56 20.27 -7.54
C LYS A 213 4.76 19.35 -8.47
N LEU A 214 5.28 18.16 -8.77
CA LEU A 214 4.55 17.14 -9.53
C LEU A 214 3.32 16.64 -8.77
N ILE A 215 3.40 16.44 -7.46
CA ILE A 215 2.28 15.99 -6.62
C ILE A 215 1.11 16.98 -6.69
N PHE A 216 1.39 18.28 -6.64
CA PHE A 216 0.38 19.34 -6.67
C PHE A 216 0.12 19.94 -8.06
N ASP A 217 0.61 19.31 -9.13
CA ASP A 217 0.44 19.76 -10.53
C ASP A 217 0.89 21.23 -10.76
N MET A 218 1.99 21.62 -10.12
CA MET A 218 2.56 22.98 -10.18
C MET A 218 3.62 23.15 -11.28
N ILE A 219 3.88 22.11 -12.08
CA ILE A 219 4.76 22.17 -13.26
C ILE A 219 3.87 22.00 -14.50
N SER A 220 3.83 23.04 -15.32
CA SER A 220 3.18 23.07 -16.65
C SER A 220 4.11 22.57 -17.74
#